data_AF-A0A535LQI8-F1
#
_entry.id   AF-A0A535LQI8-F1
#
_cell.length_a   1.000
_cell.length_b   1.000
_cell.length_c   1.000
_cell.angle_alpha   90.00
_cell.angle_beta   90.00
_cell.angle_gamma   90.00
#
_symmetry.space_group_name_H-M   'P 1'
#
loop_
_entity.id
_entity.type
_entity.pdbx_description
1 polymer ?
#
loop_
_entity_poly.entity_id
_entity_poly.type
_entity_poly.pdbx_seq_one_letter_code
_entity_poly.pdbx_strand_id
1 'polypeptide(L)'
;MQTTEPKATSRELAADVVQDVQRLVSLEVMLARQELKELAITNAIALGSMAAAGMVVAIALLVALPVAVVEAVPWHWQAALLWAVVYFVLAGVLYLFGRSRLRLRLPTRTLETLKENKAWALRQLRSNGR
;
A
#
# COMPACT_ATOMS: atom_id res chain seq x y z
N MET A 1 40.35 57.59 -11.86
CA MET A 1 38.98 57.11 -11.59
C MET A 1 39.13 55.84 -10.76
N GLN A 2 38.92 55.90 -9.45
CA GLN A 2 39.03 54.75 -8.55
C GLN A 2 37.62 54.17 -8.37
N THR A 3 37.39 52.96 -8.85
CA THR A 3 36.16 52.20 -8.61
C THR A 3 36.27 51.56 -7.24
N THR A 4 35.43 52.02 -6.31
CA THR A 4 35.28 51.49 -4.97
C THR A 4 34.78 50.04 -5.02
N GLU A 5 35.61 49.07 -4.65
CA GLU A 5 35.15 47.71 -4.34
C GLU A 5 34.22 47.75 -3.13
N PRO A 6 32.98 47.21 -3.22
CA PRO A 6 32.11 47.12 -2.07
C PRO A 6 32.64 46.02 -1.13
N LYS A 7 33.08 46.41 0.06
CA LYS A 7 33.31 45.49 1.19
C LYS A 7 32.00 44.75 1.48
N ALA A 8 31.85 43.52 0.98
CA ALA A 8 30.89 42.58 1.52
C ALA A 8 31.10 42.53 3.05
N THR A 9 30.09 42.94 3.80
CA THR A 9 30.22 43.07 5.25
C THR A 9 30.23 41.67 5.86
N SER A 10 31.03 41.43 6.91
CA SER A 10 31.11 40.12 7.58
C SER A 10 29.75 39.56 8.05
N ARG A 11 28.73 40.42 8.15
CA ARG A 11 27.33 40.04 8.41
C ARG A 11 26.64 39.37 7.22
N GLU A 12 26.94 39.76 5.98
CA GLU A 12 26.38 39.11 4.78
C GLU A 12 26.93 37.70 4.63
N LEU A 13 28.25 37.48 4.82
CA LEU A 13 28.82 36.14 4.79
C LEU A 13 28.25 35.22 5.89
N ALA A 14 28.03 35.76 7.09
CA ALA A 14 27.42 34.99 8.17
C ALA A 14 25.96 34.60 7.86
N ALA A 15 25.21 35.49 7.20
CA ALA A 15 23.84 35.20 6.77
C ALA A 15 23.80 34.12 5.67
N ASP A 16 24.73 34.18 4.71
CA ASP A 16 24.83 33.21 3.60
C ASP A 16 25.16 31.80 4.12
N VAL A 17 26.12 31.67 5.05
CA VAL A 17 26.46 30.38 5.67
C VAL A 17 25.29 29.78 6.45
N VAL A 18 24.51 30.60 7.16
CA VAL A 18 23.31 30.12 7.86
C VAL A 18 22.25 29.62 6.88
N GLN A 19 22.07 30.31 5.76
CA GLN A 19 21.14 29.92 4.70
C GLN A 19 21.58 28.61 4.03
N ASP A 20 22.88 28.42 3.80
CA ASP A 20 23.44 27.19 3.24
C ASP A 20 23.29 26.00 4.19
N VAL A 21 23.52 26.19 5.49
CA VAL A 21 23.29 25.14 6.50
C VAL A 21 21.82 24.74 6.55
N GLN A 22 20.89 25.71 6.53
CA GLN A 22 19.45 25.43 6.46
C GLN A 22 19.09 24.63 5.20
N ARG A 23 19.70 24.99 4.06
CA ARG A 23 19.51 24.27 2.80
C ARG A 23 20.03 22.84 2.87
N LEU A 24 21.21 22.63 3.44
CA LEU A 24 21.81 21.30 3.62
C LEU A 24 20.93 20.40 4.50
N VAL A 25 20.44 20.93 5.63
CA VAL A 25 19.52 20.19 6.52
C VAL A 25 18.24 19.81 5.78
N SER A 26 17.67 20.73 4.97
CA SER A 26 16.47 20.43 4.20
C SER A 26 16.70 19.31 3.16
N LEU A 27 17.87 19.30 2.53
CA LEU A 27 18.27 18.29 1.55
C LEU A 27 18.48 16.93 2.21
N GLU A 28 19.14 16.88 3.37
CA GLU A 28 19.35 15.65 4.14
C GLU A 28 18.01 15.02 4.55
N VAL A 29 17.05 15.85 4.97
CA VAL A 29 15.69 15.40 5.28
C VAL A 29 14.98 14.85 4.03
N MET A 30 15.14 15.50 2.87
CA MET A 30 14.57 15.01 1.61
C MET A 30 15.20 13.68 1.18
N LEU A 31 16.52 13.55 1.30
CA LEU A 31 17.26 12.32 0.98
C LEU A 31 16.84 11.19 1.92
N ALA A 32 16.83 11.42 3.23
CA ALA A 32 16.40 10.43 4.22
C ALA A 32 14.96 9.97 3.97
N ARG A 33 14.05 10.88 3.59
CA ARG A 33 12.67 10.51 3.20
C ARG A 33 12.64 9.64 1.94
N GLN A 34 13.50 9.92 0.97
CA GLN A 34 13.61 9.14 -0.26
C GLN A 34 14.15 7.73 0.03
N GLU A 35 15.23 7.62 0.81
CA GLU A 35 15.84 6.35 1.18
C GLU A 35 14.85 5.49 1.98
N LEU A 36 14.15 6.08 2.96
CA LEU A 36 13.09 5.40 3.71
C LEU A 36 11.97 4.90 2.81
N LYS A 37 11.58 5.68 1.78
CA LYS A 37 10.55 5.25 0.81
C LYS A 37 11.05 4.08 -0.05
N GLU A 38 12.29 4.12 -0.49
CA GLU A 38 12.90 3.06 -1.30
C GLU A 38 13.06 1.76 -0.49
N LEU A 39 13.54 1.86 0.76
CA LEU A 39 13.58 0.77 1.73
C LEU A 39 12.17 0.20 1.97
N ALA A 40 11.17 1.07 2.17
CA ALA A 40 9.80 0.63 2.38
C ALA A 40 9.23 -0.12 1.17
N ILE A 41 9.47 0.37 -0.06
CA ILE A 41 9.02 -0.28 -1.29
C ILE A 41 9.73 -1.62 -1.49
N THR A 42 11.06 -1.65 -1.35
CA THR A 42 11.85 -2.87 -1.54
C THR A 42 11.46 -3.94 -0.53
N ASN A 43 11.34 -3.57 0.75
CA ASN A 43 10.90 -4.49 1.79
C ASN A 43 9.44 -4.91 1.59
N ALA A 44 8.56 -4.03 1.12
CA ALA A 44 7.18 -4.39 0.79
C ALA A 44 7.11 -5.39 -0.37
N ILE A 45 7.94 -5.22 -1.40
CA ILE A 45 8.05 -6.17 -2.52
C ILE A 45 8.59 -7.52 -2.01
N ALA A 46 9.62 -7.52 -1.18
CA ALA A 46 10.18 -8.74 -0.60
C ALA A 46 9.18 -9.49 0.28
N LEU A 47 8.47 -8.78 1.19
CA LEU A 47 7.41 -9.37 1.99
C LEU A 47 6.25 -9.87 1.12
N GLY A 48 5.89 -9.11 0.08
CA GLY A 48 4.87 -9.49 -0.89
C GLY A 48 5.25 -10.76 -1.66
N SER A 49 6.50 -10.89 -2.10
CA SER A 49 6.99 -12.07 -2.82
C SER A 49 7.09 -13.31 -1.91
N MET A 50 7.52 -13.13 -0.65
CA MET A 50 7.49 -14.22 0.35
C MET A 50 6.06 -14.68 0.65
N ALA A 51 5.11 -13.75 0.80
CA ALA A 51 3.71 -14.07 0.98
C ALA A 51 3.13 -14.80 -0.24
N ALA A 52 3.48 -14.37 -1.46
CA ALA A 52 3.07 -15.03 -2.69
C ALA A 52 3.66 -16.46 -2.80
N ALA A 53 4.94 -16.65 -2.47
CA ALA A 53 5.55 -17.97 -2.44
C ALA A 53 4.86 -18.90 -1.44
N GLY A 54 4.55 -18.40 -0.23
CA GLY A 54 3.78 -19.13 0.77
C GLY A 54 2.39 -19.52 0.28
N MET A 55 1.71 -18.63 -0.45
CA MET A 55 0.41 -18.93 -1.07
C MET A 55 0.51 -20.01 -2.14
N VAL A 56 1.55 -19.98 -2.99
CA VAL A 56 1.77 -21.02 -4.01
C VAL A 56 2.01 -22.38 -3.35
N VAL A 57 2.84 -22.45 -2.31
CA VAL A 57 3.06 -23.70 -1.55
C VAL A 57 1.78 -24.18 -0.90
N ALA A 58 0.98 -23.29 -0.31
CA ALA A 58 -0.30 -23.65 0.28
C ALA A 58 -1.25 -24.24 -0.76
N ILE A 59 -1.36 -23.64 -1.95
CA ILE A 59 -2.17 -24.17 -3.06
C ILE A 59 -1.65 -25.55 -3.49
N ALA A 60 -0.33 -25.70 -3.66
CA ALA A 60 0.27 -26.97 -4.05
C ALA A 60 -0.04 -28.09 -3.04
N LEU A 61 0.07 -27.82 -1.73
CA LEU A 61 -0.27 -28.77 -0.69
C LEU A 61 -1.77 -29.09 -0.65
N LEU A 62 -2.60 -28.07 -0.82
CA LEU A 62 -4.05 -28.25 -0.90
C LEU A 62 -4.44 -29.14 -2.07
N VAL A 63 -3.72 -29.13 -3.19
CA VAL A 63 -4.00 -30.02 -4.32
C VAL A 63 -3.35 -31.40 -4.15
N ALA A 64 -2.07 -31.45 -3.76
CA ALA A 64 -1.31 -32.69 -3.71
C ALA A 64 -1.78 -33.64 -2.60
N LEU A 65 -2.14 -33.11 -1.42
CA LEU A 65 -2.56 -33.94 -0.28
C LEU A 65 -3.87 -34.69 -0.53
N PRO A 66 -4.95 -34.07 -1.07
CA PRO A 66 -6.15 -34.80 -1.45
C PRO A 66 -5.91 -35.89 -2.49
N VAL A 67 -5.09 -35.62 -3.50
CA VAL A 67 -4.77 -36.62 -4.53
C VAL A 67 -4.10 -37.83 -3.88
N ALA A 68 -3.07 -37.61 -3.05
CA ALA A 68 -2.37 -38.69 -2.34
C ALA A 68 -3.29 -39.46 -1.37
N VAL A 69 -4.17 -38.77 -0.64
CA VAL A 69 -5.10 -39.40 0.31
C VAL A 69 -6.18 -40.21 -0.42
N VAL A 70 -6.71 -39.68 -1.53
CA VAL A 70 -7.70 -40.40 -2.34
C VAL A 70 -7.08 -41.63 -2.96
N GLU A 71 -5.84 -41.58 -3.45
CA GLU A 71 -5.14 -42.73 -4.01
C GLU A 71 -4.79 -43.79 -2.95
N ALA A 72 -4.39 -43.37 -1.75
CA ALA A 72 -3.99 -44.28 -0.68
C ALA A 72 -5.16 -45.03 -0.02
N VAL A 73 -6.40 -44.57 -0.20
CA VAL A 73 -7.57 -45.14 0.47
C VAL A 73 -8.51 -45.75 -0.58
N PRO A 74 -8.91 -47.04 -0.46
CA PRO A 74 -9.81 -47.68 -1.42
C PRO A 74 -11.20 -47.04 -1.48
N TRP A 75 -11.57 -46.28 -0.46
CA TRP A 75 -12.83 -45.58 -0.37
C TRP A 75 -12.71 -44.11 -0.81
N HIS A 76 -12.52 -43.92 -2.11
CA HIS A 76 -12.22 -42.63 -2.74
C HIS A 76 -13.27 -41.53 -2.46
N TRP A 77 -14.57 -41.85 -2.43
CA TRP A 77 -15.61 -40.82 -2.28
C TRP A 77 -15.71 -40.24 -0.87
N GLN A 78 -15.46 -41.04 0.18
CA GLN A 78 -15.40 -40.57 1.56
C GLN A 78 -14.16 -39.71 1.79
N ALA A 79 -13.02 -40.12 1.23
CA ALA A 79 -11.78 -39.35 1.28
C ALA A 79 -11.95 -37.97 0.61
N ALA A 80 -12.61 -37.93 -0.55
CA ALA A 80 -12.93 -36.68 -1.24
C ALA A 80 -13.89 -35.79 -0.42
N LEU A 81 -14.92 -36.38 0.21
CA LEU A 81 -15.87 -35.63 1.05
C LEU A 81 -15.18 -35.06 2.29
N LEU A 82 -14.31 -35.82 2.95
CA LEU A 82 -13.53 -35.34 4.09
C LEU A 82 -12.63 -34.15 3.70
N TRP A 83 -11.95 -34.23 2.56
CA TRP A 83 -11.16 -33.10 2.06
C TRP A 83 -12.02 -31.89 1.70
N ALA A 84 -13.22 -32.09 1.14
CA ALA A 84 -14.18 -31.01 0.91
C ALA A 84 -14.54 -30.28 2.22
N VAL A 85 -14.75 -31.03 3.32
CA VAL A 85 -14.99 -30.43 4.64
C VAL A 85 -13.78 -29.61 5.10
N VAL A 86 -12.56 -30.10 4.92
CA VAL A 86 -11.35 -29.33 5.26
C VAL A 86 -11.27 -28.02 4.47
N TYR A 87 -11.60 -28.03 3.18
CA TYR A 87 -11.68 -26.81 2.37
C TYR A 87 -12.71 -25.82 2.91
N PHE A 88 -13.91 -26.28 3.29
CA PHE A 88 -14.94 -25.42 3.86
C PHE A 88 -14.50 -24.82 5.20
N VAL A 89 -13.84 -25.60 6.05
CA VAL A 89 -13.29 -25.11 7.33
C VAL A 89 -12.22 -24.06 7.08
N LEU A 90 -11.28 -24.33 6.17
CA LEU A 90 -10.22 -23.39 5.83
C LEU A 90 -10.79 -22.09 5.26
N ALA A 91 -11.74 -22.19 4.32
CA ALA A 91 -12.44 -21.04 3.74
C ALA A 91 -13.20 -20.24 4.80
N GLY A 92 -13.89 -20.91 5.72
CA GLY A 92 -14.59 -20.28 6.84
C GLY A 92 -13.65 -19.50 7.76
N VAL A 93 -12.51 -20.09 8.12
CA VAL A 93 -11.49 -19.42 8.96
C VAL A 93 -10.92 -18.20 8.23
N LEU A 94 -10.54 -18.33 6.96
CA LEU A 94 -10.02 -17.20 6.17
C LEU A 94 -11.06 -16.08 6.01
N TYR A 95 -12.32 -16.43 5.75
CA TYR A 95 -13.40 -15.47 5.65
C TYR A 95 -13.61 -14.72 6.96
N LEU A 96 -13.69 -15.41 8.10
CA LEU A 96 -13.87 -14.78 9.41
C LEU A 96 -12.67 -13.93 9.81
N PHE A 97 -11.45 -14.41 9.54
CA PHE A 97 -10.24 -13.64 9.78
C PHE A 97 -10.22 -12.35 8.94
N GLY A 98 -10.50 -12.44 7.63
CA GLY A 98 -10.62 -11.28 6.75
C GLY A 98 -11.72 -10.31 7.21
N ARG A 99 -12.92 -10.85 7.52
CA ARG A 99 -14.06 -10.10 8.04
C ARG A 99 -13.72 -9.33 9.31
N SER A 100 -12.96 -9.94 10.23
CA SER A 100 -12.57 -9.33 11.51
C SER A 100 -11.59 -8.16 11.33
N ARG A 101 -10.76 -8.21 10.28
CA ARG A 101 -9.74 -7.20 9.96
C ARG A 101 -10.25 -6.11 9.01
N LEU A 102 -11.32 -6.38 8.27
CA LEU A 102 -11.99 -5.41 7.41
C LEU A 102 -12.58 -4.25 8.24
N ARG A 103 -11.81 -3.19 8.38
CA ARG A 103 -12.27 -1.87 8.84
C ARG A 103 -12.64 -1.02 7.64
N LEU A 104 -13.72 -1.38 6.95
CA LEU A 104 -14.30 -0.57 5.87
C LEU A 104 -14.94 0.70 6.48
N ARG A 105 -14.11 1.68 6.86
CA ARG A 105 -14.58 3.05 7.07
C ARG A 105 -14.55 3.74 5.72
N LEU A 106 -15.73 4.03 5.16
CA LEU A 106 -15.82 4.83 3.96
C LEU A 106 -15.08 6.16 4.19
N PRO A 107 -14.16 6.57 3.30
CA PRO A 107 -13.45 7.84 3.45
C PRO A 107 -14.47 8.97 3.36
N THR A 108 -14.78 9.59 4.49
CA THR A 108 -15.81 10.63 4.64
C THR A 108 -15.53 11.81 3.71
N ARG A 109 -14.25 12.19 3.55
CA ARG A 109 -13.83 13.26 2.65
C ARG A 109 -14.11 12.95 1.19
N THR A 110 -13.81 11.73 0.72
CA THR A 110 -14.10 11.32 -0.66
C THR A 110 -15.60 11.24 -0.90
N LEU A 111 -16.40 10.78 0.08
CA LEU A 111 -17.85 10.78 -0.02
C LEU A 111 -18.44 12.19 -0.09
N GLU A 112 -17.86 13.15 0.64
CA GLU A 112 -18.27 14.55 0.65
C GLU A 112 -17.99 15.20 -0.71
N THR A 113 -16.77 15.05 -1.24
CA THR A 113 -16.40 15.51 -2.59
C THR A 113 -17.26 14.87 -3.69
N LEU A 114 -17.59 13.58 -3.58
CA LEU A 114 -18.46 12.90 -4.56
C LEU A 114 -19.90 13.43 -4.52
N LYS A 115 -20.43 13.78 -3.35
CA LYS A 115 -21.75 14.41 -3.21
C LYS A 115 -21.76 15.81 -3.83
N GLU A 116 -20.72 16.60 -3.58
CA GLU A 116 -20.55 17.92 -4.19
C GLU A 116 -20.46 17.85 -5.71
N ASN A 117 -19.66 16.92 -6.24
CA ASN A 117 -19.52 16.69 -7.69
C ASN A 117 -20.83 16.26 -8.34
N LYS A 118 -21.59 15.36 -7.69
CA LYS A 118 -22.94 14.99 -8.15
C LYS A 118 -23.88 16.19 -8.14
N ALA A 119 -23.86 17.00 -7.09
CA ALA A 119 -24.69 18.20 -6.99
C ALA A 119 -24.33 19.24 -8.07
N TRP A 120 -23.04 19.40 -8.38
CA TRP A 120 -22.58 20.25 -9.47
C TRP A 120 -23.02 19.72 -10.84
N ALA A 121 -22.86 18.42 -11.11
CA ALA A 121 -23.25 17.80 -12.38
C ALA A 121 -24.77 17.89 -12.64
N LEU A 122 -25.59 17.68 -11.61
CA LEU A 122 -27.05 17.82 -11.72
C LEU A 122 -27.48 19.28 -11.96
N ARG A 123 -26.73 20.25 -11.44
CA ARG A 123 -26.96 21.67 -11.74
C ARG A 123 -26.61 22.01 -13.19
N GLN A 124 -25.52 21.46 -13.71
CA GLN A 124 -25.09 21.67 -15.10
C GLN A 124 -26.11 21.13 -16.11
N LEU A 125 -26.67 19.94 -15.85
CA LEU A 125 -27.73 19.37 -16.71
C LEU A 125 -29.02 20.18 -16.67
N ARG A 126 -29.34 20.81 -15.54
CA ARG A 126 -30.53 21.66 -15.39
C ARG A 126 -30.36 23.06 -16.00
N SER A 127 -29.13 23.57 -16.13
CA SER A 127 -28.89 24.90 -16.69
C SER A 127 -28.77 24.94 -18.21
N ASN A 128 -28.46 23.82 -18.87
CA ASN A 128 -28.30 23.74 -20.34
C ASN A 128 -29.63 23.48 -21.09
N GLY A 129 -30.78 23.58 -20.41
CA GLY A 129 -32.12 23.31 -20.96
C GLY A 129 -32.97 24.55 -21.19
N ARG A 130 -32.38 25.74 -21.41
CA ARG A 130 -33.07 26.99 -21.72
C ARG A 130 -32.45 27.70 -22.90
#